data_AF-A0A7R9C3T4-F1
#
_entry.id   AF-A0A7R9C3T4-F1
#
_cell.length_a   1.000
_cell.length_b   1.000
_cell.length_c   1.000
_cell.angle_alpha   90.00
_cell.angle_beta   90.00
_cell.angle_gamma   90.00
#
_symmetry.space_group_name_H-M   'P 1'
#
loop_
_entity.id
_entity.type
_entity.pdbx_description
1 polymer ?
#
loop_
_entity_poly.entity_id
_entity_poly.type
_entity_poly.pdbx_seq_one_letter_code
_entity_poly.pdbx_strand_id
1 'polypeptide(L)'
;MEPSDENELPDPYAKVSILPDRVATKQKTTHVKDDRNPVFDISFEFNVGKAELCARTLEVIILSKKGKVAKLFRKSPVLGHIRVPLGQLETAVDHKMIAEWFDLLPAIDDIDD
;
A
#
# COMPACT_ATOMS: atom_id res chain seq x y z
N MET A 1 -14.15 -5.42 30.93
CA MET A 1 -13.85 -6.12 29.68
C MET A 1 -13.95 -5.07 28.60
N GLU A 2 -12.82 -4.50 28.19
CA GLU A 2 -12.78 -3.53 27.08
C GLU A 2 -13.33 -4.23 25.83
N PRO A 3 -14.17 -3.60 24.99
CA PRO A 3 -14.53 -4.20 23.72
C PRO A 3 -13.25 -4.35 22.89
N SER A 4 -12.83 -5.60 22.69
CA SER A 4 -11.81 -5.95 21.71
C SER A 4 -12.24 -5.38 20.36
N ASP A 5 -11.35 -4.65 19.69
CA ASP A 5 -11.60 -4.10 18.34
C ASP A 5 -11.83 -5.20 17.28
N GLU A 6 -11.84 -6.47 17.66
CA GLU A 6 -12.11 -7.65 16.83
C GLU A 6 -13.42 -7.54 16.03
N ASN A 7 -14.41 -6.83 16.57
CA ASN A 7 -15.71 -6.64 15.92
C ASN A 7 -15.82 -5.38 15.04
N GLU A 8 -14.83 -4.48 15.04
CA GLU A 8 -14.86 -3.30 14.15
C GLU A 8 -14.21 -3.68 12.80
N LEU A 9 -15.02 -3.74 11.75
CA LEU A 9 -14.53 -3.93 10.39
C LEU A 9 -13.65 -2.73 9.98
N PRO A 10 -12.53 -2.94 9.26
CA PRO A 10 -11.70 -1.82 8.83
C PRO A 10 -12.33 -1.08 7.66
N ASP A 11 -11.93 0.19 7.50
CA ASP A 11 -12.16 0.98 6.29
C ASP A 11 -10.87 1.03 5.43
N PRO A 12 -10.53 -0.04 4.69
CA PRO A 12 -9.24 -0.14 4.02
C PRO A 12 -9.08 0.82 2.85
N TYR A 13 -7.87 1.32 2.67
CA TYR A 13 -7.41 2.02 1.47
C TYR A 13 -5.94 1.71 1.20
N ALA A 14 -5.54 1.74 -0.07
CA ALA A 14 -4.16 1.56 -0.47
C ALA A 14 -3.44 2.91 -0.60
N LYS A 15 -2.20 2.96 -0.11
CA LYS A 15 -1.22 4.03 -0.36
C LYS A 15 -0.10 3.42 -1.20
N VAL A 16 0.17 4.03 -2.35
CA VAL A 16 1.17 3.55 -3.32
C VAL A 16 2.25 4.62 -3.50
N SER A 17 3.51 4.22 -3.49
CA SER A 17 4.67 5.10 -3.65
C SER A 17 5.82 4.37 -4.35
N ILE A 18 6.71 5.10 -5.00
CA ILE A 18 8.00 4.60 -5.52
C ILE A 18 9.11 5.03 -4.57
N LEU A 19 9.89 4.08 -4.08
CA LEU A 19 11.06 4.33 -3.24
C LEU A 19 12.31 4.57 -4.10
N PRO A 20 13.26 5.43 -3.65
CA PRO A 20 13.23 6.18 -2.38
C PRO A 20 12.33 7.43 -2.35
N ASP A 21 11.74 7.84 -3.49
CA ASP A 21 10.96 9.09 -3.63
C ASP A 21 9.54 9.01 -3.05
N ARG A 22 9.40 8.49 -1.83
CA ARG A 22 8.12 8.13 -1.20
C ARG A 22 7.12 9.29 -1.21
N VAL A 23 7.57 10.50 -0.84
CA VAL A 23 6.72 11.70 -0.70
C VAL A 23 6.28 12.22 -2.06
N ALA A 24 7.20 12.33 -3.02
CA ALA A 24 6.93 12.90 -4.34
C ALA A 24 6.01 12.01 -5.19
N THR A 25 6.02 10.71 -4.96
CA THR A 25 5.26 9.71 -5.73
C THR A 25 4.05 9.16 -4.98
N LYS A 26 3.69 9.72 -3.82
CA LYS A 26 2.59 9.22 -2.98
C LYS A 26 1.24 9.39 -3.67
N GLN A 27 0.59 8.29 -3.99
CA GLN A 27 -0.79 8.22 -4.48
C GLN A 27 -1.63 7.33 -3.54
N LYS A 28 -2.95 7.54 -3.49
CA LYS A 28 -3.86 6.82 -2.58
C LYS A 28 -5.18 6.50 -3.26
N THR A 29 -5.80 5.38 -2.89
CA THR A 29 -7.19 5.09 -3.25
C THR A 29 -8.17 5.84 -2.34
N THR A 30 -9.44 5.87 -2.73
CA THR A 30 -10.54 6.04 -1.78
C THR A 30 -10.58 4.86 -0.80
N HIS A 31 -11.18 5.07 0.38
CA HIS A 31 -11.42 3.97 1.32
C HIS A 31 -12.70 3.23 0.97
N VAL A 32 -12.67 1.92 1.13
CA VAL A 32 -13.86 1.07 1.17
C VAL A 32 -14.30 0.98 2.63
N LYS A 33 -15.61 1.04 2.90
CA LYS A 33 -16.13 1.05 4.28
C LYS A 33 -16.42 -0.36 4.77
N ASP A 34 -16.04 -0.64 6.01
CA ASP A 34 -16.38 -1.86 6.75
C ASP A 34 -16.14 -3.16 5.94
N ASP A 35 -14.96 -3.28 5.31
CA ASP A 35 -14.63 -4.38 4.39
C ASP A 35 -13.24 -4.96 4.68
N ARG A 36 -13.13 -6.30 4.74
CA ARG A 36 -11.86 -7.03 4.95
C ARG A 36 -11.28 -7.59 3.65
N ASN A 37 -12.01 -7.52 2.55
CA ASN A 37 -11.59 -7.95 1.21
C ASN A 37 -11.92 -6.87 0.17
N PRO A 38 -11.35 -5.67 0.30
CA PRO A 38 -11.67 -4.54 -0.57
C PRO A 38 -11.22 -4.79 -2.01
N VAL A 39 -12.07 -4.43 -2.97
CA VAL A 39 -11.71 -4.32 -4.38
C VAL A 39 -11.57 -2.83 -4.72
N PHE A 40 -10.37 -2.41 -5.10
CA PHE A 40 -10.09 -1.00 -5.39
C PHE A 40 -10.32 -0.64 -6.86
N ASP A 41 -9.99 -1.54 -7.81
CA ASP A 41 -10.09 -1.33 -9.27
C ASP A 41 -9.61 0.05 -9.77
N ILE A 42 -8.47 0.51 -9.25
CA ILE A 42 -7.84 1.79 -9.61
C ILE A 42 -6.46 1.53 -10.20
N SER A 43 -6.15 2.26 -11.27
CA SER A 43 -4.82 2.28 -11.88
C SER A 43 -4.03 3.51 -11.42
N PHE A 44 -2.73 3.32 -11.19
CA PHE A 44 -1.78 4.38 -10.84
C PHE A 44 -0.68 4.44 -11.90
N GLU A 45 -0.27 5.65 -12.27
CA GLU A 45 0.77 5.87 -13.27
C GLU A 45 1.97 6.59 -12.64
N PHE A 46 3.17 6.08 -12.93
CA PHE A 46 4.45 6.61 -12.45
C PHE A 46 5.42 6.76 -13.61
N ASN A 47 6.06 7.92 -13.72
CA ASN A 47 7.15 8.13 -14.66
C ASN A 47 8.47 7.72 -14.02
N VAL A 48 9.01 6.57 -14.42
CA VAL A 48 10.31 6.05 -13.96
C VAL A 48 11.21 5.83 -15.16
N GLY A 49 12.41 6.40 -15.15
CA GLY A 49 13.38 6.18 -16.22
C GLY A 49 13.84 4.73 -16.27
N LYS A 50 14.00 4.17 -17.47
CA LYS A 50 14.42 2.77 -17.65
C LYS A 50 15.70 2.42 -16.89
N ALA A 51 16.69 3.30 -16.93
CA ALA A 51 17.97 3.11 -16.24
C ALA A 51 17.83 3.06 -14.69
N GLU A 52 16.73 3.58 -14.16
CA GLU A 52 16.48 3.66 -12.73
C GLU A 52 15.65 2.47 -12.21
N LEU A 53 14.96 1.72 -13.06
CA LEU A 53 14.05 0.65 -12.65
C LEU A 53 14.68 -0.34 -11.66
N CYS A 54 15.92 -0.76 -11.92
CA CYS A 54 16.66 -1.67 -11.05
C CYS A 54 16.98 -1.09 -9.65
N ALA A 55 16.97 0.23 -9.49
CA ALA A 55 17.23 0.93 -8.23
C ALA A 55 15.96 1.40 -7.51
N ARG A 56 14.78 1.14 -8.08
CA ARG A 56 13.49 1.63 -7.60
C ARG A 56 12.64 0.50 -7.07
N THR A 57 11.81 0.78 -6.07
CA THR A 57 10.90 -0.21 -5.47
C THR A 57 9.49 0.36 -5.38
N LEU A 58 8.51 -0.38 -5.88
CA LEU A 58 7.09 -0.08 -5.65
C LEU A 58 6.75 -0.47 -4.21
N GLU A 59 6.25 0.48 -3.43
CA GLU A 59 5.72 0.24 -2.09
C GLU A 59 4.20 0.41 -2.13
N VAL A 60 3.48 -0.62 -1.66
CA VAL A 60 2.03 -0.56 -1.45
C VAL A 60 1.76 -0.84 0.01
N ILE A 61 1.06 0.08 0.68
CA ILE A 61 0.69 -0.03 2.08
C ILE A 61 -0.83 0.00 2.17
N ILE A 62 -1.41 -1.00 2.83
CA ILE A 62 -2.84 -1.04 3.13
C ILE A 62 -3.04 -0.45 4.52
N LEU A 63 -3.89 0.56 4.63
CA LEU A 63 -4.22 1.23 5.88
C LEU A 63 -5.73 1.24 6.11
N SER A 64 -6.15 1.47 7.35
CA SER A 64 -7.56 1.71 7.67
C SER A 64 -7.83 3.18 8.00
N LYS A 65 -9.00 3.72 7.59
CA LYS A 65 -9.53 4.99 8.12
C LYS A 65 -10.18 4.83 9.51
N LYS A 66 -10.39 3.60 9.95
CA LYS A 66 -11.08 3.24 11.19
C LYS A 66 -10.10 2.61 12.20
N GLY A 67 -10.55 2.45 13.45
CA GLY A 67 -9.75 1.89 14.55
C GLY A 67 -9.33 2.91 15.61
N LYS A 68 -8.97 2.41 16.81
CA LYS A 68 -8.59 3.23 17.97
C LYS A 68 -7.41 4.17 17.68
N VAL A 69 -6.41 3.70 16.93
CA VAL A 69 -5.25 4.53 16.54
C VAL A 69 -5.68 5.74 15.70
N ALA A 70 -6.62 5.54 14.76
CA ALA A 70 -7.17 6.62 13.94
C ALA A 70 -8.00 7.61 14.79
N LYS A 71 -8.79 7.11 15.75
CA LYS A 71 -9.59 7.96 16.64
C LYS A 71 -8.73 8.75 17.63
N LEU A 72 -7.70 8.14 18.21
CA LEU A 72 -6.92 8.72 19.30
C LEU A 72 -5.75 9.59 18.82
N PHE A 73 -5.09 9.20 17.72
CA PHE A 73 -3.88 9.86 17.23
C PHE A 73 -4.04 10.47 15.83
N ARG A 74 -5.23 10.34 15.21
CA ARG A 74 -5.47 10.73 13.80
C ARG A 74 -4.49 10.08 12.81
N LYS A 75 -3.83 8.99 13.22
CA LYS A 75 -2.96 8.17 12.39
C LYS A 75 -3.72 6.95 11.90
N SER A 76 -3.72 6.72 10.59
CA SER A 76 -4.35 5.54 10.02
C SER A 76 -3.53 4.29 10.38
N PRO A 77 -4.11 3.29 11.06
CA PRO A 77 -3.40 2.05 11.36
C PRO A 77 -3.04 1.33 10.06
N VAL A 78 -1.82 0.80 10.02
CA VAL A 78 -1.33 -0.02 8.90
C VAL A 78 -1.83 -1.44 9.10
N LEU A 79 -2.52 -1.96 8.08
CA LEU A 79 -2.99 -3.35 8.03
C LEU A 79 -1.90 -4.26 7.47
N GLY A 80 -1.05 -3.74 6.59
CA GLY A 80 0.12 -4.43 6.07
C GLY A 80 0.71 -3.70 4.88
N HIS A 81 1.78 -4.24 4.31
CA HIS A 81 2.46 -3.65 3.17
C HIS A 81 3.13 -4.70 2.29
N ILE A 82 3.50 -4.29 1.08
CA ILE A 82 4.39 -5.03 0.19
C ILE A 82 5.40 -4.07 -0.43
N ARG A 83 6.55 -4.62 -0.82
CA ARG A 83 7.59 -3.92 -1.58
C ARG A 83 8.04 -4.80 -2.73
N VAL A 84 7.93 -4.27 -3.94
CA VAL A 84 8.26 -4.99 -5.18
C VAL A 84 9.35 -4.22 -5.92
N PRO A 85 10.59 -4.73 -5.99
CA PRO A 85 11.65 -4.09 -6.77
C PRO A 85 11.26 -4.01 -8.24
N LEU A 86 11.30 -2.82 -8.84
CA LEU A 86 10.84 -2.63 -10.22
C LEU A 86 11.74 -3.34 -11.24
N GLY A 87 13.02 -3.57 -10.90
CA GLY A 87 13.93 -4.39 -11.72
C GLY A 87 13.48 -5.84 -11.91
N GLN A 88 12.68 -6.40 -10.97
CA GLN A 88 12.07 -7.73 -11.15
C GLN A 88 10.94 -7.70 -12.18
N LEU A 89 10.32 -6.52 -12.37
CA LEU A 89 9.23 -6.32 -13.33
C LEU A 89 9.77 -6.01 -14.73
N GLU A 90 11.01 -5.49 -14.83
CA GLU A 90 11.69 -5.18 -16.10
C GLU A 90 11.94 -6.44 -16.95
N THR A 91 12.06 -7.63 -16.34
CA THR A 91 12.22 -8.90 -17.08
C THR A 91 10.98 -9.32 -17.88
N ALA A 92 9.88 -8.55 -17.83
CA ALA A 92 8.81 -8.64 -18.82
C ALA A 92 9.28 -8.03 -20.16
N VAL A 93 10.14 -8.77 -20.89
CA VAL A 93 10.71 -8.42 -22.20
C VAL A 93 9.64 -8.24 -23.31
N ASP A 94 8.34 -8.27 -22.99
CA ASP A 94 7.21 -8.30 -23.93
C ASP A 94 6.01 -7.41 -23.53
N HIS A 95 6.19 -6.35 -22.73
CA HIS A 95 5.06 -5.53 -22.25
C HIS A 95 3.97 -6.32 -21.50
N LYS A 96 4.31 -7.50 -20.97
CA LYS A 96 3.35 -8.37 -20.31
C LYS A 96 2.94 -7.73 -18.99
N MET A 97 1.64 -7.42 -18.87
CA MET A 97 1.05 -7.06 -17.58
C MET A 97 1.22 -8.22 -16.61
N ILE A 98 1.76 -7.92 -15.43
CA ILE A 98 1.83 -8.87 -14.32
C ILE A 98 0.53 -8.76 -13.51
N ALA A 99 -0.01 -9.92 -13.13
CA ALA A 99 -1.14 -10.02 -12.22
C ALA A 99 -0.82 -11.12 -11.22
N GLU A 100 -0.23 -10.72 -10.09
CA GLU A 100 0.25 -11.62 -9.05
C GLU A 100 -0.31 -11.21 -7.69
N TRP A 101 -0.59 -12.20 -6.85
CA TRP A 101 -1.00 -11.99 -5.47
C TRP A 101 0.24 -11.95 -4.58
N PHE A 102 0.24 -11.05 -3.60
CA PHE A 102 1.32 -10.89 -2.63
C PHE A 102 0.75 -10.98 -1.22
N ASP A 103 1.43 -11.70 -0.34
CA ASP A 103 1.10 -11.70 1.08
C ASP A 103 1.50 -10.36 1.71
N LEU A 104 0.57 -9.76 2.46
CA LEU A 104 0.85 -8.54 3.19
C LEU A 104 1.84 -8.83 4.33
N LEU A 105 2.98 -8.15 4.29
CA LEU A 105 3.93 -8.14 5.38
C LEU A 105 3.46 -7.19 6.49
N PRO A 106 3.83 -7.47 7.76
CA PRO A 106 3.46 -6.62 8.89
C PRO A 106 3.97 -5.19 8.73
N ALA A 107 3.38 -4.24 9.44
CA ALA A 107 3.80 -2.84 9.39
C ALA A 107 5.30 -2.71 9.71
N ILE A 108 6.03 -1.93 8.89
CA ILE A 108 7.41 -1.56 9.16
C ILE A 108 7.39 -0.32 10.07
N ASP A 109 8.22 -0.30 11.11
CA ASP A 109 8.31 0.83 12.03
C ASP A 109 8.74 2.14 11.32
N ASP A 110 9.38 2.06 10.13
CA ASP A 110 9.83 3.20 9.31
C ASP A 110 8.74 3.85 8.43
N ILE A 111 7.46 3.70 8.77
CA ILE A 111 6.39 4.50 8.15
C ILE A 111 6.16 5.75 9.01
N ASP A 112 7.24 6.49 9.28
CA ASP A 112 7.11 7.87 9.72
C ASP A 112 6.68 8.75 8.53
N ASP A 113 5.75 9.66 8.80
CA ASP A 113 5.19 10.64 7.87
C ASP A 113 6.15 11.83 7.70
#